data_AF-A0A918U6H9-F1
#
_entry.id   AF-A0A918U6H9-F1
#
_cell.length_a   1.000
_cell.length_b   1.000
_cell.length_c   1.000
_cell.angle_alpha   90.00
_cell.angle_beta   90.00
_cell.angle_gamma   90.00
#
_symmetry.space_group_name_H-M   'P 1'
#
loop_
_entity.id
_entity.type
_entity.pdbx_description
1 polymer ?
#
loop_
_entity_poly.entity_id
_entity_poly.type
_entity_poly.pdbx_seq_one_letter_code
_entity_poly.pdbx_strand_id
1 'polypeptide(L)'
;MLVVGAGIAGPALAYWLSRNGYRPTVVEHTRQLRSGGSAIVVKGPAIPVAQDMNTLPQLRELATRNRSLTLLDPDGRRILQIPLTSDGAPTPMPAWLGGRRNSWRRSSTTRRRSSTP
;
A
#
# COMPACT_ATOMS: atom_id res chain seq x y z
N MET A 1 -18.11 -22.34 12.86
CA MET A 1 -17.25 -21.13 13.02
C MET A 1 -17.67 -20.13 11.95
N LEU A 2 -17.89 -18.86 12.33
CA LEU A 2 -18.33 -17.81 11.42
C LEU A 2 -17.20 -16.81 11.20
N VAL A 3 -16.89 -16.51 9.95
CA VAL A 3 -15.92 -15.48 9.54
C VAL A 3 -16.69 -14.37 8.85
N VAL A 4 -16.61 -13.15 9.37
CA VAL A 4 -17.29 -11.99 8.82
C VAL A 4 -16.32 -11.18 7.96
N GLY A 5 -16.64 -11.02 6.69
CA GLY A 5 -15.88 -10.31 5.67
C GLY A 5 -15.14 -11.24 4.70
N ALA A 6 -15.32 -11.02 3.39
CA ALA A 6 -14.63 -11.70 2.29
C ALA A 6 -13.61 -10.78 1.60
N GLY A 7 -12.88 -9.98 2.41
CA GLY A 7 -11.70 -9.23 1.97
C GLY A 7 -10.47 -10.15 1.82
N ILE A 8 -9.28 -9.70 2.26
CA ILE A 8 -8.06 -10.52 2.21
C ILE A 8 -8.01 -11.52 3.39
N ALA A 9 -8.23 -11.01 4.61
CA ALA A 9 -8.05 -11.81 5.83
C ALA A 9 -9.10 -12.93 5.97
N GLY A 10 -10.35 -12.70 5.55
CA GLY A 10 -11.44 -13.66 5.71
C GLY A 10 -11.21 -14.98 4.95
N PRO A 11 -11.00 -14.95 3.63
CA PRO A 11 -10.67 -16.14 2.85
C PRO A 11 -9.34 -16.78 3.27
N ALA A 12 -8.33 -15.98 3.63
CA ALA A 12 -7.06 -16.51 4.14
C ALA A 12 -7.24 -17.29 5.46
N LEU A 13 -8.03 -16.76 6.39
CA LEU A 13 -8.35 -17.45 7.64
C LEU A 13 -9.19 -18.71 7.38
N ALA A 14 -10.23 -18.60 6.54
CA ALA A 14 -11.09 -19.73 6.20
C ALA A 14 -10.31 -20.88 5.54
N TYR A 15 -9.33 -20.55 4.68
CA TYR A 15 -8.42 -21.52 4.09
C TYR A 15 -7.68 -22.34 5.15
N TRP A 16 -7.04 -21.67 6.12
CA TRP A 16 -6.30 -22.35 7.17
C TRP A 16 -7.20 -23.12 8.13
N LEU A 17 -8.34 -22.57 8.51
CA LEU A 17 -9.32 -23.27 9.33
C LEU A 17 -9.81 -24.55 8.64
N SER A 18 -10.14 -24.49 7.35
CA SER A 18 -10.55 -25.66 6.57
C SER A 18 -9.46 -26.73 6.54
N ARG A 19 -8.20 -26.34 6.37
CA ARG A 19 -7.06 -27.28 6.33
C ARG A 19 -6.78 -27.94 7.67
N ASN A 20 -7.20 -27.31 8.77
CA ASN A 20 -7.11 -27.84 10.13
C ASN A 20 -8.38 -28.60 10.57
N GLY A 21 -9.25 -29.01 9.63
CA GLY A 21 -10.42 -29.86 9.90
C GLY A 21 -11.68 -29.11 10.35
N TYR A 22 -11.64 -27.79 10.42
CA TYR A 22 -12.85 -26.99 10.71
C TYR A 22 -13.70 -26.79 9.46
N ARG A 23 -14.97 -26.46 9.67
CA ARG A 23 -15.91 -26.06 8.60
C ARG A 23 -16.32 -24.59 8.78
N PRO A 24 -15.47 -23.62 8.39
CA PRO A 24 -15.79 -22.21 8.52
C PRO A 24 -16.86 -21.79 7.50
N THR A 25 -17.76 -20.91 7.90
CA THR A 25 -18.68 -20.20 7.01
C THR A 25 -18.20 -18.75 6.89
N VAL A 26 -17.99 -18.27 5.66
CA VAL A 26 -17.63 -16.87 5.40
C VAL A 26 -18.89 -16.12 4.99
N VAL A 27 -19.16 -14.99 5.63
CA VAL A 27 -20.27 -14.09 5.26
C VAL A 27 -19.70 -12.75 4.84
N GLU A 28 -20.26 -12.14 3.80
CA GLU A 28 -19.85 -10.83 3.29
C GLU A 28 -21.10 -10.00 3.01
N HIS A 29 -21.03 -8.71 3.29
CA HIS A 29 -22.14 -7.78 3.05
C HIS A 29 -22.27 -7.45 1.56
N THR A 30 -21.16 -7.32 0.83
CA THR A 30 -21.19 -7.02 -0.60
C THR A 30 -21.67 -8.22 -1.42
N ARG A 31 -22.62 -7.99 -2.33
CA ARG A 31 -23.20 -9.03 -3.19
C ARG A 31 -22.23 -9.61 -4.24
N GLN A 32 -21.11 -8.94 -4.47
CA GLN A 32 -20.09 -9.35 -5.43
C GLN A 32 -18.70 -9.14 -4.85
N LEU A 33 -17.77 -10.01 -5.23
CA LEU A 33 -16.35 -9.77 -4.99
C LEU A 33 -15.95 -8.47 -5.70
N ARG A 34 -15.21 -7.62 -4.99
CA ARG A 34 -14.72 -6.36 -5.57
C ARG A 34 -13.74 -6.69 -6.70
N SER A 35 -14.10 -6.27 -7.91
CA SER A 35 -13.22 -6.35 -9.09
C SER A 35 -12.26 -5.17 -9.21
N GLY A 36 -12.42 -4.15 -8.36
CA GLY A 36 -11.58 -2.96 -8.29
C GLY A 36 -11.12 -2.66 -6.87
N GLY A 37 -10.04 -1.90 -6.73
CA GLY A 37 -9.46 -1.51 -5.45
C GLY A 37 -8.10 -0.85 -5.60
N SER A 38 -7.52 -0.44 -4.47
CA SER A 38 -6.15 0.08 -4.44
C SER A 38 -5.14 -1.04 -4.67
N ALA A 39 -4.03 -0.71 -5.33
CA ALA A 39 -2.90 -1.62 -5.43
C ALA A 39 -2.43 -2.04 -4.03
N ILE A 40 -2.20 -3.34 -3.85
CA ILE A 40 -1.65 -3.91 -2.62
C ILE A 40 -0.23 -4.40 -2.86
N VAL A 41 0.60 -4.37 -1.81
CA VAL A 41 1.98 -4.87 -1.86
C VAL A 41 2.10 -6.05 -0.91
N VAL A 42 2.42 -7.23 -1.44
CA VAL A 42 2.76 -8.42 -0.66
C VAL A 42 4.27 -8.42 -0.43
N LYS A 43 4.71 -8.39 0.83
CA LYS A 43 6.13 -8.30 1.19
C LYS A 43 6.43 -8.98 2.52
N GLY A 44 7.71 -9.25 2.76
CA GLY A 44 8.21 -9.74 4.04
C GLY A 44 7.53 -11.05 4.47
N PRO A 45 7.06 -11.17 5.73
CA PRO A 45 6.46 -12.40 6.26
C PRO A 45 5.21 -12.90 5.53
N ALA A 46 4.56 -12.07 4.72
CA ALA A 46 3.41 -12.49 3.92
C ALA A 46 3.80 -13.38 2.72
N ILE A 47 5.06 -13.34 2.27
CA ILE A 47 5.53 -14.14 1.12
C ILE A 47 5.53 -15.64 1.44
N PRO A 48 6.13 -16.12 2.55
CA PRO A 48 6.03 -17.53 2.94
C PRO A 48 4.58 -17.99 3.13
N VAL A 49 3.73 -17.17 3.76
CA VAL A 49 2.31 -17.53 3.96
C VAL A 49 1.59 -17.72 2.63
N ALA A 50 1.79 -16.81 1.67
CA ALA A 50 1.22 -16.95 0.33
C ALA A 50 1.73 -18.19 -0.41
N GLN A 51 3.00 -18.57 -0.18
CA GLN A 51 3.60 -19.79 -0.70
C GLN A 51 2.97 -21.04 -0.08
N ASP A 52 2.79 -21.10 1.24
CA ASP A 52 2.17 -22.22 1.93
C ASP A 52 0.68 -22.39 1.56
N MET A 53 0.03 -21.28 1.21
CA MET A 53 -1.31 -21.24 0.65
C MET A 53 -1.36 -21.62 -0.84
N ASN A 54 -0.22 -21.86 -1.50
CA ASN A 54 -0.08 -22.11 -2.94
C ASN A 54 -0.62 -20.98 -3.85
N THR A 55 -0.71 -19.75 -3.33
CA THR A 55 -1.22 -18.58 -4.07
C THR A 55 -0.10 -17.72 -4.65
N LEU A 56 1.13 -17.87 -4.15
CA LEU A 56 2.27 -17.05 -4.57
C LEU A 56 2.55 -17.06 -6.09
N PRO A 57 2.45 -18.19 -6.82
CA PRO A 57 2.63 -18.19 -8.28
C PRO A 57 1.61 -17.30 -9.00
N GLN A 58 0.33 -17.45 -8.67
CA GLN A 58 -0.77 -16.66 -9.25
C GLN A 58 -0.63 -15.18 -8.91
N LEU A 59 -0.23 -14.86 -7.67
CA LEU A 59 0.04 -13.48 -7.26
C LEU A 59 1.19 -12.85 -8.06
N ARG A 60 2.23 -13.62 -8.41
CA ARG A 60 3.34 -13.14 -9.25
C ARG A 60 2.91 -12.91 -10.69
N GLU A 61 2.03 -13.75 -11.23
CA GLU A 61 1.47 -13.58 -12.57
C GLU A 61 0.62 -12.31 -12.69
N LEU A 62 -0.20 -12.04 -11.67
CA LEU A 62 -1.06 -10.86 -11.60
C LEU A 62 -0.34 -9.60 -11.11
N ALA A 63 0.91 -9.71 -10.66
CA ALA A 63 1.65 -8.61 -10.05
C ALA A 63 1.88 -7.47 -11.05
N THR A 64 1.50 -6.26 -10.64
CA THR A 64 1.86 -5.04 -11.38
C THR A 64 3.37 -4.80 -11.28
N ARG A 65 4.05 -4.80 -12.43
CA ARG A 65 5.51 -4.63 -12.52
C ARG A 65 5.89 -3.14 -12.52
N ASN A 66 5.82 -2.52 -11.35
CA ASN A 66 6.28 -1.14 -11.16
C ASN A 66 7.81 -1.10 -11.18
N ARG A 67 8.39 -0.33 -12.10
CA ARG A 67 9.86 -0.24 -12.27
C ARG A 67 10.51 0.72 -11.27
N SER A 68 9.80 1.75 -10.86
CA SER A 68 10.31 2.77 -9.95
C SER A 68 9.18 3.55 -9.30
N LEU A 69 9.46 4.10 -8.12
CA LEU A 69 8.65 5.10 -7.45
C LEU A 69 9.29 6.48 -7.66
N THR A 70 8.54 7.44 -8.18
CA THR A 70 9.03 8.80 -8.43
C THR A 70 8.25 9.79 -7.56
N LEU A 71 8.98 10.60 -6.80
CA LEU A 71 8.44 11.75 -6.07
C LEU A 71 8.60 13.00 -6.93
N LEU A 72 7.49 13.71 -7.13
CA LEU A 72 7.43 14.97 -7.86
C LEU A 72 7.14 16.13 -6.89
N ASP A 73 7.62 17.33 -7.22
CA ASP A 73 7.20 18.57 -6.58
C ASP A 73 5.84 19.06 -7.15
N PRO A 74 5.24 20.13 -6.59
CA PRO A 74 3.97 20.67 -7.10
C PRO A 74 4.00 21.17 -8.55
N ASP A 75 5.18 21.52 -9.07
CA ASP A 75 5.38 21.96 -10.46
C ASP A 75 5.64 20.77 -11.40
N GLY A 76 5.56 19.53 -10.91
CA GLY A 76 5.77 18.29 -11.66
C GLY A 76 7.24 17.93 -11.87
N ARG A 77 8.18 18.63 -11.24
CA ARG A 77 9.61 18.32 -11.36
C ARG A 77 9.98 17.16 -10.46
N ARG A 78 10.85 16.29 -10.96
CA ARG A 78 11.31 15.10 -10.24
C ARG A 78 12.22 15.48 -9.08
N ILE A 79 11.78 15.19 -7.86
CA ILE A 79 12.58 15.33 -6.64
C ILE A 79 13.44 14.08 -6.43
N LEU A 80 12.83 12.89 -6.57
CA LEU A 80 13.47 11.61 -6.29
C LEU A 80 12.89 10.51 -7.18
N GLN A 81 13.73 9.57 -7.61
CA GLN A 81 13.28 8.30 -8.19
C GLN A 81 13.96 7.16 -7.45
N ILE A 82 13.15 6.29 -6.86
CA ILE A 82 13.57 5.06 -6.20
C ILE A 82 13.30 3.91 -7.17
N PRO A 83 14.31 3.23 -7.73
CA PRO A 83 14.07 2.01 -8.49
C PRO A 83 13.47 0.95 -7.56
N LEU A 84 12.38 0.33 -8.00
CA LEU A 84 11.73 -0.75 -7.28
C LEU A 84 12.32 -2.07 -7.82
N THR A 85 13.59 -2.32 -7.48
CA THR A 85 14.24 -3.59 -7.81
C THR A 85 13.67 -4.68 -6.90
N SER A 86 13.41 -5.86 -7.46
CA SER A 86 12.97 -7.06 -6.72
C SER A 86 14.03 -7.62 -5.78
N ASP A 87 15.25 -7.12 -5.89
CA ASP A 87 16.44 -7.67 -5.30
C ASP A 87 16.74 -6.77 -4.11
N GLY A 88 16.69 -7.31 -2.89
CA GLY A 88 16.68 -6.56 -1.61
C GLY A 88 17.93 -5.75 -1.27
N ALA A 89 18.62 -5.17 -2.25
CA ALA A 89 19.67 -4.19 -2.02
C ALA A 89 19.05 -2.91 -1.41
N PRO A 90 19.64 -2.37 -0.33
CA PRO A 90 19.18 -1.12 0.25
C PRO A 90 19.26 -0.02 -0.82
N THR A 91 18.14 0.64 -1.08
CA THR A 91 18.09 1.78 -1.99
C THR A 91 19.02 2.87 -1.45
N PRO A 92 19.97 3.41 -2.25
CA PRO A 92 20.79 4.53 -1.81
C PRO A 92 19.88 5.72 -1.48
N MET A 93 19.90 6.15 -0.21
CA MET A 93 19.20 7.36 0.21
C MET A 93 19.88 8.58 -0.44
N PRO A 94 19.14 9.46 -1.12
CA PRO A 94 19.72 10.67 -1.69
C PRO A 94 20.26 11.58 -0.57
N ALA A 95 21.45 12.14 -0.78
CA ALA A 95 22.21 12.92 0.21
C ALA A 95 21.43 14.11 0.83
N TRP A 96 20.38 14.60 0.19
CA TRP A 96 19.55 15.70 0.67
C TRP A 96 18.54 15.32 1.77
N LEU A 97 18.29 14.03 2.03
CA LEU A 97 17.41 13.60 3.13
C LEU A 97 18.04 13.78 4.53
N GLY A 98 19.37 13.99 4.60
CA GLY A 98 20.10 14.18 5.85
C GLY A 98 20.07 15.60 6.42
N GLY A 99 19.49 16.58 5.72
CA GLY A 99 19.54 17.95 6.20
C GLY A 99 18.77 18.95 5.34
N ARG A 100 17.55 19.26 5.77
CA ARG A 100 16.98 20.62 5.77
C ARG A 100 15.66 20.58 6.54
N ARG A 101 15.76 20.92 7.83
CA ARG A 101 14.63 21.28 8.67
C ARG A 101 13.87 22.44 7.99
N ASN A 102 12.54 22.28 7.91
CA ASN A 102 11.49 23.30 7.97
C ASN A 102 11.60 24.62 7.17
N SER A 103 11.11 24.64 5.93
CA SER A 103 10.63 25.86 5.25
C SER A 103 9.14 25.85 4.87
N TRP A 104 8.35 24.91 5.41
CA TRP A 104 6.88 24.99 5.37
C TRP A 104 6.36 26.02 6.39
N ARG A 105 6.63 27.30 6.15
CA ARG A 105 6.00 28.40 6.90
C ARG A 105 4.90 29.03 6.05
N ARG A 106 3.69 28.60 6.34
CA ARG A 106 2.35 29.19 6.10
C ARG A 106 2.36 30.56 5.39
N SER A 107 1.84 30.57 4.17
CA SER A 107 1.15 31.72 3.60
C SER A 107 -0.23 31.83 4.26
N SER A 108 -0.38 32.77 5.20
CA SER A 108 -1.69 33.26 5.62
C SER A 108 -1.77 34.75 5.31
N THR A 109 -2.32 35.01 4.13
CA THR A 109 -2.97 36.26 3.75
C THR A 109 -3.89 36.73 4.88
N THR A 110 -3.67 37.93 5.42
CA THR A 110 -4.72 38.67 6.12
C THR A 110 -4.66 40.12 5.66
N ARG A 111 -5.53 40.37 4.68
CA ARG A 111 -5.99 41.68 4.23
C ARG A 111 -6.80 42.30 5.36
N ARG A 112 -6.35 43.43 5.93
CA ARG A 112 -7.15 44.26 6.84
C ARG A 112 -7.41 45.63 6.18
N ARG A 113 -8.68 45.86 5.85
CA ARG A 113 -9.27 47.12 5.39
C ARG A 113 -9.51 48.07 6.58
N SER A 114 -9.31 49.38 6.34
CA SER A 114 -10.01 50.60 6.87
C SER A 114 -10.16 50.79 8.39
N SER A 115 -10.24 51.98 9.00
CA SER A 115 -10.47 53.38 8.57
C SER A 115 -10.11 54.31 9.73
N THR A 116 -9.78 55.55 9.39
CA THR A 116 -9.64 56.77 10.21
C THR A 116 -10.90 57.14 11.00
N PRO A 117 -10.77 58.08 11.94
CA PRO A 117 -11.54 59.32 11.95
C PRO A 117 -10.71 60.51 11.46
#